data_AF-A0A822G8D2-F1
#
_entry.id   AF-A0A822G8D2-F1
#
_cell.length_a   1.000
_cell.length_b   1.000
_cell.length_c   1.000
_cell.angle_alpha   90.00
_cell.angle_beta   90.00
_cell.angle_gamma   90.00
#
_symmetry.space_group_name_H-M   'P 1'
#
loop_
_entity.id
_entity.type
_entity.pdbx_description
1 polymer ?
#
loop_
_entity_poly.entity_id
_entity_poly.type
_entity_poly.pdbx_seq_one_letter_code
_entity_poly.pdbx_strand_id
1 'polypeptide(L)'
;MGVAQHHDAVSGTEKQEVAFDYAQRLAVGINVASGVINQAYSKLLPKSSQSPPSPAQFLCQLTNISECLSVQDQLRFTITLWNPTISPVLHHFRVPVTRAYTVRDPTGQPILAQHIPISDPTKKIPGRTSTATSEILFRASLPALGFNTYFFEAKTDEKHEKPKIKITKNDECILQNQNIRVEIDAQGNLGHIINLKKGFDVAFSNQGFYWYQSFPGNNSQSEFQASGAYIFRPLTPNALPVSQTRSITCIKAQNVQTAIIVFNDWASQEISLYDEGEFVEVEWTVGPIPINDNIG
;
A
#
# COMPACT_ATOMS: atom_id res chain seq x y z
N MET A 1 16.74 2.25 -15.40
CA MET A 1 15.64 3.17 -15.75
C MET A 1 15.55 3.46 -17.25
N GLY A 2 16.55 4.06 -17.90
CA GLY A 2 16.45 4.44 -19.32
C GLY A 2 15.99 3.32 -20.28
N VAL A 3 16.59 2.13 -20.16
CA VAL A 3 16.18 0.95 -20.96
C VAL A 3 14.73 0.54 -20.71
N ALA A 4 14.22 0.68 -19.48
CA ALA A 4 12.83 0.33 -19.17
C ALA A 4 11.81 1.32 -19.78
N GLN A 5 12.26 2.45 -20.33
CA GLN A 5 11.41 3.37 -21.09
C GLN A 5 11.30 3.00 -22.58
N HIS A 6 11.93 1.90 -22.99
CA HIS A 6 11.69 1.31 -24.30
C HIS A 6 10.18 1.03 -24.48
N HIS A 7 9.69 1.20 -25.71
CA HIS A 7 8.28 1.01 -26.05
C HIS A 7 7.82 -0.46 -26.00
N ASP A 8 8.76 -1.39 -25.79
CA ASP A 8 8.51 -2.80 -25.43
C ASP A 8 9.07 -3.14 -24.05
N ALA A 9 8.99 -2.24 -23.08
CA ALA A 9 9.39 -2.55 -21.70
C ALA A 9 8.30 -2.11 -20.74
N VAL A 10 8.18 -0.81 -20.49
CA VAL A 10 7.10 -0.29 -19.62
C VAL A 10 5.70 -0.55 -20.18
N SER A 11 5.58 -0.78 -21.49
CA SER A 11 4.34 -1.19 -22.17
C SER A 11 3.91 -2.62 -21.86
N GLY A 12 4.83 -3.50 -21.42
CA GLY A 12 4.57 -4.93 -21.19
C GLY A 12 4.37 -5.74 -22.47
N THR A 13 4.99 -5.33 -23.58
CA THR A 13 4.81 -5.95 -24.91
C THR A 13 5.97 -6.86 -25.35
N GLU A 14 6.96 -7.06 -24.48
CA GLU A 14 8.07 -7.98 -24.63
C GLU A 14 7.73 -9.44 -24.28
N LYS A 15 8.67 -10.35 -24.55
CA LYS A 15 8.58 -11.73 -24.06
C LYS A 15 8.82 -11.80 -22.56
N GLN A 16 8.24 -12.78 -21.88
CA GLN A 16 8.35 -12.97 -20.43
C GLN A 16 9.81 -13.03 -19.92
N GLU A 17 10.71 -13.68 -20.66
CA GLU A 17 12.14 -13.75 -20.33
C GLU A 17 12.84 -12.38 -20.38
N VAL A 18 12.39 -11.50 -21.29
CA VAL A 18 12.89 -10.13 -21.41
C VAL A 18 12.31 -9.24 -20.31
N ALA A 19 11.03 -9.42 -19.95
CA ALA A 19 10.41 -8.76 -18.80
C ALA A 19 11.17 -9.09 -17.50
N PHE A 20 11.61 -10.35 -17.32
CA PHE A 20 12.45 -10.75 -16.20
C PHE A 20 13.84 -10.10 -16.23
N ASP A 21 14.50 -9.98 -17.39
CA ASP A 21 15.76 -9.24 -17.53
C ASP A 21 15.59 -7.74 -17.19
N TYR A 22 14.51 -7.10 -17.64
CA TYR A 22 14.21 -5.71 -17.26
C TYR A 22 14.01 -5.56 -15.75
N ALA A 23 13.21 -6.43 -15.13
CA ALA A 23 13.00 -6.43 -13.68
C ALA A 23 14.33 -6.63 -12.92
N GLN A 24 15.17 -7.57 -13.36
CA GLN A 24 16.49 -7.82 -12.78
C GLN A 24 17.38 -6.58 -12.87
N ARG A 25 17.46 -5.93 -14.04
CA ARG A 25 18.27 -4.71 -14.22
C ARG A 25 17.79 -3.57 -13.34
N LEU A 26 16.47 -3.40 -13.20
CA LEU A 26 15.90 -2.41 -12.30
C LEU A 26 16.26 -2.71 -10.84
N ALA A 27 16.14 -3.97 -10.40
CA ALA A 27 16.53 -4.39 -9.06
C ALA A 27 18.03 -4.14 -8.77
N VAL A 28 18.91 -4.46 -9.71
CA VAL A 28 20.34 -4.12 -9.62
C VAL A 28 20.55 -2.61 -9.51
N GLY A 29 19.84 -1.82 -10.32
CA GLY A 29 19.88 -0.36 -10.27
C GLY A 29 19.46 0.21 -8.91
N ILE A 30 18.39 -0.33 -8.31
CA ILE A 30 17.93 0.05 -6.97
C ILE A 30 19.00 -0.30 -5.92
N ASN A 31 19.64 -1.47 -6.01
CA ASN A 31 20.71 -1.85 -5.08
C ASN A 31 21.92 -0.91 -5.17
N VAL A 32 22.33 -0.52 -6.39
CA VAL A 32 23.39 0.48 -6.58
C VAL A 32 22.98 1.84 -6.02
N ALA A 33 21.74 2.29 -6.26
CA ALA A 33 21.21 3.54 -5.73
C ALA A 33 21.15 3.55 -4.19
N SER A 34 20.81 2.43 -3.55
CA SER A 34 20.84 2.25 -2.09
C SER A 34 22.25 2.49 -1.52
N GLY A 35 23.29 2.07 -2.24
CA GLY A 35 24.69 2.36 -1.88
C GLY A 35 25.00 3.87 -1.91
N VAL A 36 24.50 4.60 -2.91
CA VAL A 36 24.65 6.06 -3.00
C VAL A 36 23.91 6.77 -1.87
N ILE A 37 22.69 6.33 -1.56
CA ILE A 37 21.90 6.85 -0.44
C ILE A 37 22.66 6.66 0.89
N ASN A 38 23.26 5.48 1.10
CA ASN A 38 24.08 5.21 2.27
C ASN A 38 25.32 6.12 2.36
N GLN A 39 26.01 6.37 1.23
CA GLN A 39 27.14 7.30 1.19
C GLN A 39 26.74 8.76 1.45
N ALA A 40 25.52 9.15 1.07
CA ALA A 40 24.99 10.47 1.42
C ALA A 40 24.73 10.55 2.93
N TYR A 41 24.03 9.57 3.50
CA TYR A 41 23.71 9.55 4.93
C TYR A 41 24.94 9.45 5.83
N SER A 42 26.00 8.76 5.41
CA SER A 42 27.26 8.72 6.18
C SER A 42 27.91 10.10 6.35
N LYS A 43 27.58 11.06 5.49
CA LYS A 43 28.03 12.45 5.57
C LYS A 43 27.01 13.36 6.26
N LEU A 44 25.72 13.07 6.12
CA LEU A 44 24.63 13.95 6.56
C LEU A 44 24.09 13.64 7.96
N LEU A 45 24.17 12.40 8.43
CA LEU A 45 23.67 12.01 9.76
C LEU A 45 24.60 12.42 10.93
N PRO A 46 25.94 12.37 10.81
CA PRO A 46 26.82 12.78 11.90
C PRO A 46 26.64 14.27 12.23
N LYS A 47 26.38 14.59 13.51
CA LYS A 47 26.22 16.00 13.95
C LYS A 47 27.57 16.70 14.18
N SER A 48 28.63 15.93 14.37
CA SER A 48 29.99 16.43 14.58
C SER A 48 31.03 15.41 14.12
N SER A 49 32.28 15.84 13.97
CA SER A 49 33.42 14.98 13.62
C SER A 49 33.73 13.89 14.66
N GLN A 50 33.20 14.02 15.87
CA GLN A 50 33.36 13.05 16.97
C GLN A 50 32.18 12.06 17.06
N SER A 51 31.14 12.24 16.24
CA SER A 51 30.00 11.35 16.22
C SER A 51 30.41 9.95 15.75
N PRO A 52 29.81 8.87 16.28
CA PRO A 52 30.05 7.53 15.76
C PRO A 52 29.66 7.45 14.28
N PRO A 53 30.23 6.50 13.52
CA PRO A 53 29.84 6.26 12.13
C PRO A 53 28.33 6.06 12.02
N SER A 54 27.74 6.62 10.97
CA SER A 54 26.31 6.47 10.72
C SER A 54 25.95 5.01 10.51
N PRO A 55 24.83 4.53 11.07
CA PRO A 55 24.38 3.17 10.83
C PRO A 55 24.07 2.97 9.34
N ALA A 56 24.35 1.77 8.83
CA ALA A 56 23.94 1.39 7.49
C ALA A 56 22.40 1.45 7.37
N GLN A 57 21.92 2.04 6.29
CA GLN A 57 20.51 2.17 5.97
C GLN A 57 20.10 1.00 5.08
N PHE A 58 18.99 0.35 5.44
CA PHE A 58 18.36 -0.71 4.65
C PHE A 58 16.99 -0.23 4.19
N LEU A 59 16.65 -0.48 2.92
CA LEU A 59 15.37 -0.09 2.35
C LEU A 59 14.34 -1.20 2.54
N CYS A 60 13.19 -0.87 3.13
CA CYS A 60 12.02 -1.74 3.15
C CYS A 60 11.30 -1.65 1.79
N GLN A 61 11.63 -2.50 0.82
CA GLN A 61 11.07 -2.44 -0.54
C GLN A 61 9.74 -3.20 -0.70
N LEU A 62 9.32 -3.97 0.32
CA LEU A 62 8.16 -4.85 0.28
C LEU A 62 7.04 -4.38 1.23
N THR A 63 6.98 -3.06 1.51
CA THR A 63 5.94 -2.49 2.39
C THR A 63 4.54 -2.61 1.81
N ASN A 64 4.40 -2.75 0.49
CA ASN A 64 3.12 -2.99 -0.19
C ASN A 64 2.49 -4.35 0.17
N ILE A 65 3.29 -5.32 0.63
CA ILE A 65 2.80 -6.60 1.15
C ILE A 65 2.97 -6.68 2.69
N SER A 66 3.05 -5.52 3.35
CA SER A 66 3.31 -5.37 4.78
C SER A 66 4.53 -6.18 5.24
N GLU A 67 5.65 -6.08 4.50
CA GLU A 67 6.89 -6.77 4.81
C GLU A 67 8.08 -5.80 4.91
N CYS A 68 8.76 -5.85 6.06
CA CYS A 68 10.11 -5.33 6.21
C CYS A 68 10.91 -6.13 7.23
N LEU A 69 11.66 -7.12 6.73
CA LEU A 69 12.38 -8.08 7.57
C LEU A 69 13.46 -7.44 8.45
N SER A 70 14.01 -6.28 8.05
CA SER A 70 15.03 -5.56 8.81
C SER A 70 14.54 -5.02 10.16
N VAL A 71 13.24 -4.77 10.31
CA VAL A 71 12.67 -4.14 11.53
C VAL A 71 11.69 -5.04 12.28
N GLN A 72 11.14 -6.05 11.62
CA GLN A 72 10.02 -6.86 12.11
C GLN A 72 10.17 -7.33 13.57
N ASP A 73 11.36 -7.85 13.94
CA ASP A 73 11.61 -8.51 15.23
C ASP A 73 12.65 -7.81 16.11
N GLN A 74 13.00 -6.56 15.81
CA GLN A 74 14.04 -5.83 16.52
C GLN A 74 13.52 -5.17 17.81
N LEU A 75 14.18 -5.33 18.96
CA LEU A 75 13.76 -4.66 20.21
C LEU A 75 13.81 -3.13 20.11
N ARG A 76 14.77 -2.61 19.35
CA ARG A 76 14.93 -1.18 19.07
C ARG A 76 15.39 -1.02 17.64
N PHE A 77 14.79 -0.07 16.93
CA PHE A 77 15.24 0.30 15.60
C PHE A 77 14.88 1.75 15.30
N THR A 78 15.40 2.27 14.21
CA THR A 78 15.14 3.62 13.74
C THR A 78 14.70 3.60 12.30
N ILE A 79 13.80 4.51 11.94
CA ILE A 79 13.42 4.73 10.55
C ILE A 79 13.77 6.17 10.18
N THR A 80 14.62 6.31 9.18
CA THR A 80 14.94 7.61 8.58
C THR A 80 14.05 7.81 7.36
N LEU A 81 13.23 8.85 7.39
CA LEU A 81 12.28 9.19 6.34
C LEU A 81 12.79 10.43 5.61
N TRP A 82 12.87 10.36 4.28
CA TRP A 82 13.31 11.46 3.42
C TRP A 82 12.15 12.00 2.61
N ASN A 83 12.04 13.34 2.58
CA ASN A 83 11.13 14.07 1.73
C ASN A 83 11.89 14.64 0.52
N PRO A 84 11.65 14.11 -0.69
CA PRO A 84 12.28 14.62 -1.90
C PRO A 84 11.64 15.90 -2.45
N THR A 85 10.59 16.42 -1.82
CA THR A 85 9.85 17.59 -2.31
C THR A 85 10.36 18.90 -1.70
N ILE A 86 10.11 20.02 -2.39
CA ILE A 86 10.53 21.37 -1.96
C ILE A 86 9.67 21.99 -0.85
N SER A 87 8.65 21.28 -0.37
CA SER A 87 7.76 21.74 0.69
C SER A 87 7.76 20.75 1.85
N PRO A 88 7.57 21.21 3.09
CA PRO A 88 7.38 20.29 4.21
C PRO A 88 6.16 19.40 3.97
N VAL A 89 6.26 18.14 4.40
CA VAL A 89 5.19 17.15 4.23
C VAL A 89 4.84 16.56 5.59
N LEU A 90 3.53 16.49 5.87
CA LEU A 90 2.96 15.64 6.90
C LEU A 90 2.38 14.40 6.24
N HIS A 91 2.87 13.23 6.59
CA HIS A 91 2.44 11.98 5.96
C HIS A 91 2.31 10.84 6.96
N HIS A 92 1.40 9.93 6.67
CA HIS A 92 1.13 8.74 7.47
C HIS A 92 1.98 7.58 6.98
N PHE A 93 2.76 6.98 7.88
CA PHE A 93 3.63 5.86 7.56
C PHE A 93 3.18 4.61 8.30
N ARG A 94 3.19 3.48 7.59
CA ARG A 94 2.89 2.15 8.13
C ARG A 94 4.16 1.31 8.19
N VAL A 95 4.40 0.66 9.32
CA VAL A 95 5.60 -0.16 9.56
C VAL A 95 5.16 -1.53 10.06
N PRO A 96 5.41 -2.63 9.33
CA PRO A 96 5.03 -3.96 9.77
C PRO A 96 5.85 -4.41 10.98
N VAL A 97 5.17 -4.90 12.01
CA VAL A 97 5.76 -5.28 13.30
C VAL A 97 5.11 -6.52 13.90
N THR A 98 5.86 -7.24 14.74
CA THR A 98 5.36 -8.42 15.50
C THR A 98 5.03 -8.12 16.96
N ARG A 99 5.32 -6.91 17.44
CA ARG A 99 5.14 -6.52 18.85
C ARG A 99 4.76 -5.05 18.99
N ALA A 100 4.39 -4.66 20.21
CA ALA A 100 4.09 -3.27 20.54
C ALA A 100 5.37 -2.42 20.66
N TYR A 101 5.36 -1.22 20.06
CA TYR A 101 6.43 -0.24 20.20
C TYR A 101 5.90 1.10 20.69
N THR A 102 6.76 1.81 21.42
CA THR A 102 6.67 3.27 21.59
C THR A 102 7.44 3.91 20.46
N VAL A 103 6.82 4.89 19.79
CA VAL A 103 7.46 5.65 18.70
C VAL A 103 7.78 7.04 19.22
N ARG A 104 9.00 7.52 18.96
CA ARG A 104 9.46 8.86 19.30
C ARG A 104 9.88 9.62 18.05
N ASP A 105 9.61 10.92 18.07
CA ASP A 105 10.01 11.85 17.01
C ASP A 105 11.52 12.19 17.08
N PRO A 106 12.04 13.00 16.13
CA PRO A 106 13.44 13.42 16.12
C PRO A 106 13.89 14.21 17.36
N THR A 107 12.96 14.76 18.15
CA THR A 107 13.23 15.49 19.39
C THR A 107 13.24 14.56 20.62
N GLY A 108 12.90 13.28 20.44
CA GLY A 108 12.82 12.27 21.49
C GLY A 108 11.45 12.21 22.19
N GLN A 109 10.47 13.00 21.75
CA GLN A 109 9.14 13.01 22.35
C GLN A 109 8.29 11.86 21.80
N PRO A 110 7.49 11.18 22.66
CA PRO A 110 6.58 10.14 22.21
C PRO A 110 5.49 10.74 21.32
N ILE A 111 5.18 10.06 20.21
CA ILE A 111 4.12 10.45 19.29
C ILE A 111 2.99 9.41 19.28
N LEU A 112 1.82 9.83 18.81
CA LEU A 112 0.70 8.93 18.62
C LEU A 112 1.03 7.92 17.51
N ALA A 113 1.12 6.65 17.92
CA ALA A 113 1.37 5.52 17.05
C ALA A 113 0.35 4.41 17.36
N GLN A 114 -0.35 3.93 16.34
CA GLN A 114 -1.43 2.97 16.49
C GLN A 114 -1.11 1.64 15.80
N HIS A 115 -1.49 0.54 16.44
CA HIS A 115 -1.33 -0.82 15.91
C HIS A 115 -2.54 -1.19 15.08
N ILE A 116 -2.41 -1.17 13.76
CA ILE A 116 -3.46 -1.53 12.81
C ILE A 116 -3.25 -2.99 12.39
N PRO A 117 -4.27 -3.87 12.46
CA PRO A 117 -4.11 -5.25 12.00
C PRO A 117 -3.91 -5.28 10.48
N ILE A 118 -2.99 -6.13 10.00
CA ILE A 118 -2.82 -6.37 8.57
C ILE A 118 -4.03 -7.19 8.08
N SER A 119 -4.60 -6.79 6.94
CA SER A 119 -5.77 -7.43 6.37
C SER A 119 -5.49 -8.88 5.95
N ASP A 120 -6.54 -9.70 5.97
CA ASP A 120 -6.43 -11.10 5.53
C ASP A 120 -6.01 -11.21 4.05
N PRO A 121 -6.48 -10.36 3.12
CA PRO A 121 -5.96 -10.34 1.75
C PRO A 121 -4.46 -10.06 1.69
N THR A 122 -3.94 -9.03 2.37
CA THR A 122 -2.51 -8.69 2.35
C THR A 122 -1.64 -9.81 2.92
N LYS A 123 -2.09 -10.48 4.00
CA LYS A 123 -1.38 -11.65 4.57
C LYS A 123 -1.29 -12.83 3.61
N LYS A 124 -2.22 -12.95 2.65
CA LYS A 124 -2.29 -14.04 1.67
C LYS A 124 -1.55 -13.74 0.37
N ILE A 125 -1.00 -12.54 0.18
CA ILE A 125 -0.29 -12.18 -1.06
C ILE A 125 0.87 -13.16 -1.30
N PRO A 126 0.94 -13.83 -2.46
CA PRO A 126 2.03 -14.74 -2.80
C PRO A 126 3.40 -14.06 -2.72
N GLY A 127 4.39 -14.76 -2.17
CA GLY A 127 5.74 -14.25 -1.99
C GLY A 127 5.99 -13.50 -0.68
N ARG A 128 4.94 -13.19 0.09
CA ARG A 128 5.07 -12.65 1.44
C ARG A 128 5.63 -13.71 2.39
N THR A 129 6.70 -13.37 3.10
CA THR A 129 7.39 -14.25 4.08
C THR A 129 7.35 -13.72 5.51
N SER A 130 6.97 -12.45 5.68
CA SER A 130 6.84 -11.78 6.98
C SER A 130 5.87 -12.48 7.94
N THR A 131 6.22 -12.53 9.23
CA THR A 131 5.34 -13.00 10.31
C THR A 131 4.58 -11.86 11.01
N ALA A 132 4.76 -10.62 10.55
CA ALA A 132 4.03 -9.48 11.09
C ALA A 132 2.52 -9.67 10.91
N THR A 133 1.75 -9.36 11.95
CA THR A 133 0.28 -9.43 11.97
C THR A 133 -0.37 -8.05 12.08
N SER A 134 0.44 -7.03 12.33
CA SER A 134 0.02 -5.64 12.49
C SER A 134 1.06 -4.68 11.93
N GLU A 135 0.62 -3.47 11.64
CA GLU A 135 1.45 -2.34 11.28
C GLU A 135 1.33 -1.25 12.33
N ILE A 136 2.43 -0.56 12.61
CA ILE A 136 2.39 0.71 13.32
C ILE A 136 2.11 1.81 12.31
N LEU A 137 0.99 2.50 12.51
CA LEU A 137 0.66 3.73 11.85
C LEU A 137 1.05 4.92 12.71
N PHE A 138 1.86 5.83 12.18
CA PHE A 138 2.19 7.10 12.81
C PHE A 138 2.28 8.21 11.76
N ARG A 139 2.09 9.46 12.20
CA ARG A 139 2.21 10.63 11.34
C ARG A 139 3.59 11.26 11.49
N ALA A 140 4.33 11.36 10.40
CA ALA A 140 5.64 11.98 10.36
C ALA A 140 5.57 13.38 9.74
N SER A 141 6.39 14.28 10.28
CA SER A 141 6.63 15.62 9.75
C SER A 141 8.02 15.64 9.15
N LEU A 142 8.12 15.95 7.86
CA LEU A 142 9.38 15.95 7.12
C LEU A 142 9.65 17.36 6.55
N PRO A 143 10.85 17.93 6.75
CA PRO A 143 11.21 19.20 6.16
C PRO A 143 11.30 19.12 4.63
N ALA A 144 11.25 20.26 3.95
CA ALA A 144 11.52 20.35 2.52
C ALA A 144 12.94 19.84 2.20
N LEU A 145 13.08 18.99 1.18
CA LEU A 145 14.34 18.42 0.70
C LEU A 145 15.21 17.83 1.82
N GLY A 146 14.59 17.29 2.87
CA GLY A 146 15.30 16.86 4.07
C GLY A 146 14.71 15.58 4.64
N PHE A 147 15.28 15.15 5.75
CA PHE A 147 14.92 13.89 6.39
C PHE A 147 14.78 14.06 7.89
N ASN A 148 14.04 13.15 8.50
CA ASN A 148 13.89 13.03 9.94
C ASN A 148 13.98 11.56 10.35
N THR A 149 14.56 11.31 11.53
CA THR A 149 14.70 9.96 12.09
C THR A 149 13.74 9.76 13.25
N TYR A 150 12.97 8.68 13.17
CA TYR A 150 12.02 8.24 14.19
C TYR A 150 12.57 7.01 14.91
N PHE A 151 12.29 6.92 16.21
CA PHE A 151 12.87 5.90 17.08
C PHE A 151 11.77 4.97 17.59
N PHE A 152 11.98 3.66 17.43
CA PHE A 152 11.07 2.61 17.83
C PHE A 152 11.70 1.81 18.97
N GLU A 153 10.98 1.67 20.07
CA GLU A 153 11.40 0.89 21.23
C GLU A 153 10.27 -0.05 21.66
N ALA A 154 10.56 -1.35 21.71
CA ALA A 154 9.60 -2.36 22.10
C ALA A 154 9.10 -2.09 23.53
N LYS A 155 7.78 -2.15 23.73
CA LYS A 155 7.20 -2.02 25.07
C LYS A 155 7.56 -3.27 25.89
N THR A 156 8.01 -3.07 27.13
CA THR A 156 8.41 -4.14 28.06
C THR A 156 7.23 -4.86 28.69
N ASP A 157 6.07 -4.22 28.77
CA ASP A 157 4.85 -4.84 29.27
C ASP A 157 4.08 -5.53 28.14
N GLU A 158 3.98 -6.86 28.21
CA GLU A 158 3.11 -7.70 27.37
C GLU A 158 1.61 -7.51 27.65
N LYS A 159 1.25 -6.61 28.57
CA LYS A 159 -0.13 -6.14 28.67
C LYS A 159 -0.40 -5.33 27.42
N HIS A 160 -0.79 -6.03 26.36
CA HIS A 160 -1.32 -5.49 25.13
C HIS A 160 -2.32 -4.43 25.51
N GLU A 161 -1.89 -3.17 25.47
CA GLU A 161 -2.78 -2.05 25.53
C GLU A 161 -3.63 -2.22 24.28
N LYS A 162 -4.81 -2.84 24.44
CA LYS A 162 -5.65 -3.20 23.31
C LYS A 162 -5.81 -1.93 22.51
N PRO A 163 -5.34 -1.89 21.26
CA PRO A 163 -5.44 -0.68 20.48
C PRO A 163 -6.92 -0.30 20.50
N LYS A 164 -7.22 0.98 20.79
CA LYS A 164 -8.60 1.50 20.82
C LYS A 164 -9.15 1.51 19.40
N ILE A 165 -9.35 0.33 18.85
CA ILE A 165 -9.79 0.07 17.49
C ILE A 165 -11.11 -0.66 17.60
N LYS A 166 -12.12 -0.12 16.92
CA LYS A 166 -13.38 -0.82 16.72
C LYS A 166 -13.30 -1.56 15.40
N ILE A 167 -13.49 -2.87 15.44
CA ILE A 167 -13.61 -3.71 14.24
C ILE A 167 -15.06 -4.18 14.15
N THR A 168 -15.69 -3.99 13.00
CA THR A 168 -17.04 -4.47 12.72
C THR A 168 -17.03 -5.19 11.37
N LYS A 169 -17.80 -6.27 11.24
CA LYS A 169 -17.84 -7.10 10.03
C LYS A 169 -19.27 -7.17 9.51
N ASN A 170 -19.43 -7.12 8.19
CA ASN A 170 -20.72 -7.24 7.50
C ASN A 170 -21.79 -6.28 8.04
N ASP A 171 -21.38 -5.04 8.28
CA ASP A 171 -22.23 -3.95 8.77
C ASP A 171 -21.84 -2.68 8.02
N GLU A 172 -22.68 -1.66 8.09
CA GLU A 172 -22.43 -0.36 7.49
C GLU A 172 -21.10 0.23 8.00
N CYS A 173 -20.27 0.72 7.08
CA CYS A 173 -18.98 1.31 7.38
C CYS A 173 -18.94 2.78 6.94
N ILE A 174 -19.20 3.67 7.91
CA ILE A 174 -19.05 5.11 7.71
C ILE A 174 -17.65 5.52 8.16
N LEU A 175 -16.79 5.91 7.23
CA LEU A 175 -15.48 6.51 7.52
C LEU A 175 -15.67 8.04 7.57
N GLN A 176 -15.22 8.70 8.62
CA GLN A 176 -15.39 10.16 8.71
C GLN A 176 -14.26 10.85 9.47
N ASN A 177 -13.67 11.87 8.86
CA ASN A 177 -12.80 12.84 9.54
C ASN A 177 -13.47 14.24 9.47
N GLN A 178 -12.72 15.31 9.75
CA GLN A 178 -13.24 16.69 9.71
C GLN A 178 -13.50 17.23 8.30
N ASN A 179 -12.96 16.58 7.25
CA ASN A 179 -12.99 17.05 5.87
C ASN A 179 -13.90 16.21 4.98
N ILE A 180 -13.94 14.90 5.20
CA ILE A 180 -14.57 13.90 4.33
C ILE A 180 -15.38 12.90 5.15
N ARG A 181 -16.52 12.50 4.61
CA ARG A 181 -17.30 11.33 5.03
C ARG A 181 -17.44 10.37 3.84
N VAL A 182 -17.20 9.09 4.08
CA VAL A 182 -17.34 8.00 3.12
C VAL A 182 -18.37 7.03 3.68
N GLU A 183 -19.37 6.69 2.88
CA GLU A 183 -20.44 5.78 3.28
C GLU A 183 -20.39 4.52 2.43
N ILE A 184 -20.27 3.39 3.12
CA ILE A 184 -20.21 2.06 2.52
C ILE A 184 -21.26 1.20 3.20
N ASP A 185 -22.15 0.61 2.41
CA ASP A 185 -23.25 -0.20 2.93
C ASP A 185 -22.75 -1.55 3.51
N ALA A 186 -23.65 -2.29 4.15
CA ALA A 186 -23.35 -3.60 4.72
C ALA A 186 -22.99 -4.67 3.67
N GLN A 187 -23.27 -4.41 2.39
CA GLN A 187 -22.91 -5.24 1.24
C GLN A 187 -21.54 -4.88 0.64
N GLY A 188 -20.87 -3.85 1.17
CA GLY A 188 -19.57 -3.40 0.68
C GLY A 188 -19.64 -2.58 -0.60
N ASN A 189 -20.77 -1.90 -0.87
CA ASN A 189 -20.87 -0.93 -1.95
C ASN A 189 -20.52 0.46 -1.41
N LEU A 190 -19.56 1.13 -2.06
CA LEU A 190 -19.34 2.54 -1.87
C LEU A 190 -20.57 3.30 -2.39
N GLY A 191 -21.29 3.97 -1.49
CA GLY A 191 -22.49 4.73 -1.81
C GLY A 191 -22.21 6.22 -1.94
N HIS A 192 -21.51 6.83 -0.98
CA HIS A 192 -21.29 8.27 -0.96
C HIS A 192 -19.86 8.65 -0.56
N ILE A 193 -19.33 9.70 -1.20
CA ILE A 193 -18.17 10.46 -0.72
C ILE A 193 -18.58 11.93 -0.59
N ILE A 194 -18.60 12.42 0.64
CA ILE A 194 -19.08 13.76 0.99
C ILE A 194 -17.90 14.59 1.47
N ASN A 195 -17.62 15.69 0.77
CA ASN A 195 -16.72 16.73 1.23
C ASN A 195 -17.47 17.64 2.22
N LEU A 196 -17.18 17.47 3.51
CA LEU A 196 -17.85 18.16 4.61
C LEU A 196 -17.56 19.67 4.63
N LYS A 197 -16.37 20.09 4.18
CA LYS A 197 -15.98 21.52 4.13
C LYS A 197 -16.72 22.28 3.04
N LYS A 198 -16.88 21.66 1.86
CA LYS A 198 -17.49 22.29 0.67
C LYS A 198 -18.97 21.95 0.52
N GLY A 199 -19.49 21.00 1.29
CA GLY A 199 -20.87 20.51 1.17
C GLY A 199 -21.14 19.77 -0.16
N PHE A 200 -20.10 19.18 -0.75
CA PHE A 200 -20.21 18.45 -2.03
C PHE A 200 -20.38 16.97 -1.76
N ASP A 201 -21.39 16.34 -2.36
CA ASP A 201 -21.69 14.92 -2.23
C ASP A 201 -21.57 14.24 -3.61
N VAL A 202 -20.76 13.19 -3.67
CA VAL A 202 -20.64 12.30 -4.81
C VAL A 202 -21.32 10.98 -4.48
N ALA A 203 -22.48 10.76 -5.07
CA ALA A 203 -23.19 9.48 -4.98
C ALA A 203 -22.68 8.49 -6.04
N PHE A 204 -22.54 7.24 -5.64
CA PHE A 204 -22.10 6.12 -6.45
C PHE A 204 -23.23 5.09 -6.50
N SER A 205 -23.71 4.78 -7.71
CA SER A 205 -24.74 3.76 -7.90
C SER A 205 -24.17 2.36 -8.06
N ASN A 206 -22.93 2.26 -8.54
CA ASN A 206 -22.28 0.98 -8.79
C ASN A 206 -20.76 1.14 -8.86
N GLN A 207 -20.08 0.88 -7.74
CA GLN A 207 -18.63 0.72 -7.70
C GLN A 207 -18.30 -0.75 -7.44
N GLY A 208 -17.37 -1.29 -8.23
CA GLY A 208 -16.95 -2.69 -8.11
C GLY A 208 -15.86 -3.05 -9.10
N PHE A 209 -15.39 -4.29 -9.00
CA PHE A 209 -14.43 -4.85 -9.94
C PHE A 209 -15.15 -5.62 -11.04
N TYR A 210 -14.71 -5.36 -12.27
CA TYR A 210 -15.23 -6.00 -13.47
C TYR A 210 -14.07 -6.46 -14.33
N TRP A 211 -14.34 -7.41 -15.21
CA TRP A 211 -13.37 -7.93 -16.17
C TRP A 211 -14.05 -8.17 -17.52
N TYR A 212 -13.25 -8.20 -18.57
CA TYR A 212 -13.71 -8.54 -19.91
C TYR A 212 -13.14 -9.90 -20.29
N GLN A 213 -14.01 -10.76 -20.82
CA GLN A 213 -13.56 -11.97 -21.49
C GLN A 213 -12.81 -11.58 -22.76
N SER A 214 -11.57 -12.03 -22.93
CA SER A 214 -10.80 -11.78 -24.15
C SER A 214 -11.36 -12.53 -25.35
N PHE A 215 -11.24 -11.94 -26.54
CA PHE A 215 -11.63 -12.59 -27.79
C PHE A 215 -10.64 -13.71 -28.15
N PRO A 216 -11.09 -14.98 -28.29
CA PRO A 216 -10.22 -16.12 -28.54
C PRO A 216 -9.89 -16.25 -30.04
N GLY A 217 -9.11 -15.31 -30.54
CA GLY A 217 -8.63 -15.30 -31.93
C GLY A 217 -7.39 -16.17 -32.15
N ASN A 218 -7.08 -16.49 -33.41
CA ASN A 218 -5.85 -17.20 -33.80
C ASN A 218 -4.88 -16.33 -34.61
N ASN A 219 -5.21 -15.05 -34.83
CA ASN A 219 -4.40 -14.08 -35.58
C ASN A 219 -4.07 -14.47 -37.02
N SER A 220 -4.80 -15.43 -37.63
CA SER A 220 -4.57 -15.83 -39.03
C SER A 220 -5.01 -14.78 -40.04
N GLN A 221 -6.02 -13.98 -39.69
CA GLN A 221 -6.55 -12.84 -40.46
C GLN A 221 -7.08 -11.77 -39.50
N SER A 222 -7.33 -10.56 -40.02
CA SER A 222 -7.79 -9.41 -39.21
C SER A 222 -9.09 -9.72 -38.44
N GLU A 223 -10.03 -10.43 -39.05
CA GLU A 223 -11.28 -10.87 -38.39
C GLU A 223 -11.05 -11.84 -37.22
N PHE A 224 -9.95 -12.60 -37.24
CA PHE A 224 -9.54 -13.55 -36.19
C PHE A 224 -8.48 -12.98 -35.22
N GLN A 225 -8.32 -11.65 -35.15
CA GLN A 225 -7.43 -10.98 -34.20
C GLN A 225 -7.76 -11.35 -32.75
N ALA A 226 -6.84 -11.94 -32.00
CA ALA A 226 -7.03 -12.19 -30.57
C ALA A 226 -6.84 -10.92 -29.74
N SER A 227 -7.36 -10.92 -28.50
CA SER A 227 -6.86 -10.02 -27.45
C SER A 227 -5.44 -10.46 -27.04
N GLY A 228 -4.62 -9.54 -26.53
CA GLY A 228 -3.28 -9.85 -26.04
C GLY A 228 -2.53 -8.62 -25.53
N ALA A 229 -1.21 -8.73 -25.36
CA ALA A 229 -0.38 -7.67 -24.79
C ALA A 229 -0.51 -6.30 -25.48
N TYR A 230 -0.77 -6.29 -26.80
CA TYR A 230 -0.90 -5.06 -27.59
C TYR A 230 -2.35 -4.62 -27.79
N ILE A 231 -3.28 -5.57 -27.92
CA ILE A 231 -4.62 -5.35 -28.45
C ILE A 231 -5.63 -5.76 -27.39
N PHE A 232 -6.42 -4.80 -26.93
CA PHE A 232 -7.61 -5.07 -26.14
C PHE A 232 -8.78 -5.35 -27.08
N ARG A 233 -9.16 -6.63 -27.22
CA ARG A 233 -10.35 -7.05 -27.98
C ARG A 233 -11.22 -7.93 -27.09
N PRO A 234 -12.23 -7.36 -26.41
CA PRO A 234 -13.12 -8.17 -25.60
C PRO A 234 -14.07 -9.00 -26.49
N LEU A 235 -14.49 -10.18 -26.02
CA LEU A 235 -15.43 -11.06 -26.70
C LEU A 235 -16.80 -10.40 -26.86
N THR A 236 -17.21 -9.63 -25.86
CA THR A 236 -18.44 -8.83 -25.87
C THR A 236 -18.14 -7.42 -25.35
N PRO A 237 -18.95 -6.41 -25.69
CA PRO A 237 -18.74 -5.05 -25.18
C PRO A 237 -19.04 -4.89 -23.68
N ASN A 238 -19.61 -5.90 -23.03
CA ASN A 238 -20.06 -5.82 -21.63
C ASN A 238 -19.00 -6.40 -20.69
N ALA A 239 -18.69 -5.66 -19.63
CA ALA A 239 -17.86 -6.15 -18.55
C ALA A 239 -18.65 -7.07 -17.61
N LEU A 240 -18.01 -8.11 -17.11
CA LEU A 240 -18.58 -9.07 -16.16
C LEU A 240 -18.10 -8.72 -14.74
N PRO A 241 -18.98 -8.73 -13.72
CA PRO A 241 -18.55 -8.48 -12.35
C PRO A 241 -17.62 -9.60 -11.88
N VAL A 242 -16.54 -9.22 -11.20
CA VAL A 242 -15.60 -10.16 -10.57
C VAL A 242 -16.27 -10.97 -9.46
N SER A 243 -17.27 -10.38 -8.81
CA SER A 243 -18.14 -11.09 -7.86
C SER A 243 -19.50 -10.41 -7.75
N GLN A 244 -20.53 -11.22 -7.50
CA GLN A 244 -21.90 -10.76 -7.19
C GLN A 244 -22.09 -10.49 -5.70
N THR A 245 -21.23 -11.05 -4.85
CA THR A 245 -21.27 -10.90 -3.39
C THR A 245 -19.93 -10.42 -2.88
N ARG A 246 -19.94 -9.75 -1.73
CA ARG A 246 -18.73 -9.20 -1.11
C ARG A 246 -18.87 -9.34 0.41
N SER A 247 -17.75 -9.25 1.10
CA SER A 247 -17.73 -9.07 2.55
C SER A 247 -16.98 -7.80 2.90
N ILE A 248 -17.37 -7.18 4.02
CA ILE A 248 -16.76 -5.94 4.49
C ILE A 248 -16.27 -6.08 5.93
N THR A 249 -15.06 -5.59 6.18
CA THR A 249 -14.53 -5.37 7.53
C THR A 249 -14.20 -3.89 7.70
N CYS A 250 -14.84 -3.25 8.67
CA CYS A 250 -14.63 -1.85 9.02
C CYS A 250 -13.68 -1.76 10.22
N ILE A 251 -12.59 -1.02 10.09
CA ILE A 251 -11.60 -0.78 11.13
C ILE A 251 -11.63 0.72 11.44
N LYS A 252 -11.95 1.09 12.69
CA LYS A 252 -11.90 2.47 13.15
C LYS A 252 -10.83 2.65 14.20
N ALA A 253 -9.72 3.27 13.82
CA ALA A 253 -8.68 3.77 14.70
C ALA A 253 -8.76 5.30 14.80
N GLN A 254 -7.85 5.91 15.55
CA GLN A 254 -7.84 7.37 15.77
C GLN A 254 -7.26 8.11 14.57
N ASN A 255 -6.17 7.61 14.00
CA ASN A 255 -5.43 8.23 12.89
C ASN A 255 -5.88 7.70 11.52
N VAL A 256 -6.63 6.59 11.50
CA VAL A 256 -7.15 6.03 10.25
C VAL A 256 -8.45 5.27 10.50
N GLN A 257 -9.35 5.35 9.53
CA GLN A 257 -10.48 4.45 9.41
C GLN A 257 -10.39 3.77 8.05
N THR A 258 -10.55 2.45 8.02
CA THR A 258 -10.38 1.64 6.81
C THR A 258 -11.55 0.68 6.64
N ALA A 259 -12.08 0.62 5.42
CA ALA A 259 -13.00 -0.43 4.99
C ALA A 259 -12.25 -1.41 4.09
N ILE A 260 -12.21 -2.68 4.48
CA ILE A 260 -11.64 -3.77 3.70
C ILE A 260 -12.81 -4.52 3.05
N ILE A 261 -12.87 -4.49 1.72
CA ILE A 261 -13.91 -5.13 0.91
C ILE A 261 -13.26 -6.31 0.17
N VAL A 262 -13.74 -7.52 0.42
CA VAL A 262 -13.28 -8.74 -0.25
C VAL A 262 -14.36 -9.20 -1.22
N PHE A 263 -14.03 -9.21 -2.51
CA PHE A 263 -14.95 -9.60 -3.59
C PHE A 263 -14.95 -11.11 -3.78
N ASN A 264 -13.77 -11.72 -3.82
CA ASN A 264 -13.56 -13.16 -3.90
C ASN A 264 -12.11 -13.50 -3.47
N ASP A 265 -11.66 -14.72 -3.72
CA ASP A 265 -10.33 -15.20 -3.29
C ASP A 265 -9.14 -14.51 -3.97
N TRP A 266 -9.35 -13.78 -5.07
CA TRP A 266 -8.29 -13.14 -5.86
C TRP A 266 -8.51 -11.63 -6.06
N ALA A 267 -9.55 -11.03 -5.47
CA ALA A 267 -9.84 -9.60 -5.61
C ALA A 267 -10.34 -8.98 -4.31
N SER A 268 -9.65 -7.93 -3.86
CA SER A 268 -10.03 -7.14 -2.68
C SER A 268 -9.65 -5.66 -2.85
N GLN A 269 -10.26 -4.81 -2.02
CA GLN A 269 -10.04 -3.37 -2.00
C GLN A 269 -10.00 -2.87 -0.56
N GLU A 270 -9.10 -1.94 -0.28
CA GLU A 270 -9.06 -1.19 0.97
C GLU A 270 -9.33 0.29 0.71
N ILE A 271 -10.34 0.84 1.39
CA ILE A 271 -10.68 2.26 1.35
C ILE A 271 -10.26 2.85 2.69
N SER A 272 -9.24 3.70 2.70
CA SER A 272 -8.69 4.32 3.91
C SER A 272 -8.93 5.82 3.94
N LEU A 273 -9.35 6.31 5.10
CA LEU A 273 -9.46 7.73 5.41
C LEU A 273 -8.63 8.05 6.66
N TYR A 274 -7.54 8.78 6.47
CA TYR A 274 -6.70 9.23 7.57
C TYR A 274 -7.30 10.43 8.30
N ASP A 275 -6.90 10.64 9.56
CA ASP A 275 -7.20 11.88 10.26
C ASP A 275 -6.62 13.08 9.51
N GLU A 276 -7.39 14.17 9.46
CA GLU A 276 -7.04 15.39 8.73
C GLU A 276 -6.80 15.26 7.22
N GLY A 277 -6.93 14.06 6.65
CA GLY A 277 -6.82 13.82 5.22
C GLY A 277 -7.89 14.56 4.42
N GLU A 278 -7.50 15.08 3.26
CA GLU A 278 -8.41 15.77 2.32
C GLU A 278 -8.70 14.93 1.07
N PHE A 279 -8.36 13.64 1.12
CA PHE A 279 -8.64 12.65 0.08
C PHE A 279 -8.89 11.29 0.74
N VAL A 280 -9.45 10.37 -0.04
CA VAL A 280 -9.67 8.98 0.32
C VAL A 280 -8.63 8.14 -0.43
N GLU A 281 -7.92 7.27 0.26
CA GLU A 281 -7.01 6.32 -0.37
C GLU A 281 -7.76 5.04 -0.72
N VAL A 282 -7.58 4.56 -1.94
CA VAL A 282 -8.21 3.33 -2.44
C VAL A 282 -7.11 2.43 -2.98
N GLU A 283 -6.80 1.38 -2.24
CA GLU A 283 -5.84 0.34 -2.62
C GLU A 283 -6.59 -0.90 -3.10
N TRP A 284 -6.07 -1.59 -4.11
CA TRP A 284 -6.64 -2.85 -4.59
C TRP A 284 -5.59 -3.93 -4.69
N THR A 285 -6.01 -5.15 -4.39
CA THR A 285 -5.21 -6.37 -4.60
C THR A 285 -5.98 -7.27 -5.57
N VAL A 286 -5.37 -7.54 -6.72
CA VAL A 286 -5.92 -8.40 -7.77
C VAL A 286 -4.88 -9.46 -8.13
N GLY A 287 -5.25 -10.73 -8.00
CA GLY A 287 -4.45 -11.87 -8.42
C GLY A 287 -4.42 -13.00 -7.38
N PRO A 288 -4.03 -14.21 -7.81
CA PRO A 288 -3.83 -14.60 -9.21
C PRO A 288 -5.17 -14.67 -9.96
N ILE A 289 -5.23 -14.11 -11.18
CA ILE A 289 -6.44 -14.18 -12.02
C ILE A 289 -6.61 -15.65 -12.45
N PRO A 290 -7.79 -16.27 -12.20
CA PRO A 290 -8.02 -17.65 -12.57
C PRO A 290 -8.10 -17.77 -14.10
N ILE A 291 -7.28 -18.66 -14.68
CA ILE A 291 -7.23 -18.91 -16.14
C ILE A 291 -7.36 -20.40 -16.49
N ASN A 292 -7.62 -21.26 -15.49
CA ASN A 292 -7.68 -22.72 -15.68
C ASN A 292 -8.90 -23.17 -16.51
N ASP A 293 -9.90 -22.31 -16.64
CA ASP A 293 -11.06 -22.48 -17.51
C ASP A 293 -10.77 -22.11 -18.97
N ASN A 294 -9.55 -21.63 -19.27
CA ASN A 294 -9.12 -21.08 -20.56
C ASN A 294 -9.94 -19.84 -20.97
N ILE A 295 -10.47 -19.10 -19.99
CA ILE A 295 -11.15 -17.84 -20.21
C ILE A 295 -10.27 -16.72 -19.63
N GLY A 296 -9.54 -16.05 -20.51
CA GLY A 296 -8.61 -14.97 -20.17
C GLY A 296 -8.20 -14.21 -21.40
#